data_AF-A0A3Q4B7R5-F1
#
_entry.id   AF-A0A3Q4B7R5-F1
#
_cell.length_a   1.000
_cell.length_b   1.000
_cell.length_c   1.000
_cell.angle_alpha   90.00
_cell.angle_beta   90.00
_cell.angle_gamma   90.00
#
_symmetry.space_group_name_H-M   'P 1'
#
loop_
_entity.id
_entity.type
_entity.pdbx_description
1 polymer ?
#
loop_
_entity_poly.entity_id
_entity_poly.type
_entity_poly.pdbx_seq_one_letter_code
_entity_poly.pdbx_strand_id
1 'polypeptide(L)'
;MCLYLFMTELLTDTHAVVQGDIVLYKSHHRSPLSRLSQEPVLDRCLRVFPARRTDDVLSAMAMISEHTCVSFHRRTSEANYLCASYVGFISGEQSLFVGPLCIVGNIVHEILHALGFHHEHTRKDRTQHIKILSHNIMKGKEKNFAMQDGETFGLSYDTKSIMHYGSGYFSVNGLPTIVPLVEVDNMGQRVKMTEADIQRVRRLYNCGMSTVYFTGIYWP
;
A
#
# COMPACT_ATOMS: atom_id res chain seq x y z
N MET A 1 14.99 -0.75 -1.32
CA MET A 1 13.53 -0.83 -1.16
C MET A 1 13.22 -0.91 0.32
N CYS A 2 12.30 -0.08 0.83
CA CYS A 2 12.30 0.27 2.25
C CYS A 2 11.77 -0.82 3.20
N LEU A 3 10.83 -1.65 2.73
CA LEU A 3 10.22 -2.73 3.50
C LEU A 3 10.87 -4.11 3.26
N TYR A 4 11.68 -4.25 2.22
CA TYR A 4 12.16 -5.56 1.77
C TYR A 4 13.08 -6.26 2.79
N LEU A 5 13.74 -5.50 3.68
CA LEU A 5 14.75 -6.02 4.60
C LEU A 5 14.19 -6.78 5.83
N PHE A 6 12.88 -6.69 6.10
CA PHE A 6 12.24 -7.37 7.25
C PHE A 6 11.05 -8.27 6.87
N MET A 7 10.51 -8.14 5.65
CA MET A 7 9.45 -9.01 5.15
C MET A 7 9.79 -10.51 5.21
N THR A 8 11.08 -10.88 5.19
CA THR A 8 11.54 -12.26 5.33
C THR A 8 11.21 -12.90 6.68
N GLU A 9 11.02 -12.10 7.75
CA GLU A 9 10.64 -12.60 9.08
C GLU A 9 9.14 -12.89 9.20
N LEU A 10 8.32 -12.32 8.31
CA LEU A 10 6.87 -12.57 8.22
C LEU A 10 6.50 -13.72 7.24
N LEU A 11 7.49 -14.30 6.54
CA LEU A 11 7.27 -15.43 5.64
C LEU A 11 7.09 -16.73 6.42
N THR A 12 5.83 -17.06 6.75
CA THR A 12 5.45 -18.35 7.35
C THR A 12 4.71 -19.25 6.36
N ASP A 13 4.39 -20.48 6.77
CA ASP A 13 3.53 -21.37 5.97
C ASP A 13 2.13 -20.80 5.74
N THR A 14 1.67 -19.82 6.53
CA THR A 14 0.34 -19.20 6.43
C THR A 14 0.30 -17.87 5.65
N HIS A 15 1.42 -17.17 5.49
CA HIS A 15 1.48 -15.84 4.87
C HIS A 15 2.37 -15.80 3.62
N ALA A 16 2.00 -14.98 2.63
CA ALA A 16 2.78 -14.76 1.43
C ALA A 16 2.95 -13.26 1.16
N VAL A 17 4.15 -12.84 0.74
CA VAL A 17 4.39 -11.48 0.27
C VAL A 17 4.16 -11.44 -1.24
N VAL A 18 3.21 -10.61 -1.67
CA VAL A 18 2.84 -10.36 -3.06
C VAL A 18 3.20 -8.92 -3.40
N GLN A 19 3.53 -8.65 -4.66
CA GLN A 19 4.04 -7.35 -5.13
C GLN A 19 5.35 -6.87 -4.47
N GLY A 20 5.84 -7.47 -3.39
CA GLY A 20 7.12 -7.20 -2.75
C GLY A 20 7.02 -6.55 -1.37
N ASP A 21 5.88 -5.93 -1.07
CA ASP A 21 5.57 -5.16 0.13
C ASP A 21 4.13 -5.39 0.65
N ILE A 22 3.28 -6.16 -0.05
CA ILE A 22 1.94 -6.55 0.43
C ILE A 22 2.01 -7.94 1.05
N VAL A 23 1.66 -8.09 2.34
CA VAL A 23 1.37 -9.42 2.91
C VAL A 23 -0.06 -9.83 2.56
N LEU A 24 -0.28 -11.12 2.28
CA LEU A 24 -1.60 -11.74 2.16
C LEU A 24 -1.64 -13.07 2.93
N TYR A 25 -2.80 -13.38 3.52
CA TYR A 25 -3.06 -14.68 4.14
C TYR A 25 -3.40 -15.72 3.07
N LYS A 26 -2.68 -16.85 3.03
CA LYS A 26 -2.75 -17.80 1.88
C LYS A 26 -4.13 -18.44 1.62
N SER A 27 -5.06 -18.40 2.58
CA SER A 27 -6.43 -18.91 2.41
C SER A 27 -7.47 -17.86 2.02
N HIS A 28 -7.12 -16.58 1.91
CA HIS A 28 -8.10 -15.49 1.77
C HIS A 28 -7.71 -14.44 0.71
N HIS A 29 -8.15 -14.67 -0.53
CA HIS A 29 -8.45 -13.58 -1.46
C HIS A 29 -9.81 -12.98 -1.07
N ARG A 30 -9.84 -11.75 -0.54
CA ARG A 30 -11.07 -11.04 -0.17
C ARG A 30 -11.06 -9.63 -0.76
N SER A 31 -12.21 -9.19 -1.26
CA SER A 31 -12.38 -7.85 -1.84
C SER A 31 -12.53 -6.77 -0.75
N PRO A 32 -12.19 -5.49 -1.02
CA PRO A 32 -12.10 -4.44 0.01
C PRO A 32 -13.36 -4.16 0.86
N LEU A 33 -14.55 -4.58 0.40
CA LEU A 33 -15.83 -4.28 1.02
C LEU A 33 -16.52 -5.49 1.68
N SER A 34 -15.97 -6.70 1.57
CA SER A 34 -16.64 -7.90 2.06
C SER A 34 -16.31 -8.21 3.53
N ARG A 35 -17.17 -7.70 4.43
CA ARG A 35 -17.33 -8.03 5.87
C ARG A 35 -16.42 -7.28 6.88
N LEU A 36 -16.90 -6.12 7.32
CA LEU A 36 -16.52 -5.47 8.60
C LEU A 36 -17.07 -6.23 9.84
N SER A 37 -17.19 -7.56 9.77
CA SER A 37 -17.88 -8.35 10.80
C SER A 37 -17.33 -9.79 10.90
N GLN A 38 -16.31 -9.99 11.76
CA GLN A 38 -16.20 -11.07 12.75
C GLN A 38 -14.77 -11.17 13.33
N GLU A 39 -14.70 -11.30 14.66
CA GLU A 39 -13.51 -11.41 15.52
C GLU A 39 -12.77 -12.76 15.32
N PRO A 40 -11.44 -12.84 15.57
CA PRO A 40 -10.90 -12.83 16.94
C PRO A 40 -9.78 -11.80 17.23
N VAL A 41 -9.68 -11.44 18.51
CA VAL A 41 -8.74 -10.45 19.07
C VAL A 41 -7.33 -11.00 19.26
N LEU A 42 -6.31 -10.18 18.94
CA LEU A 42 -4.96 -10.30 19.51
C LEU A 42 -4.45 -8.90 19.89
N ASP A 43 -3.78 -8.78 21.04
CA ASP A 43 -3.55 -7.50 21.74
C ASP A 43 -2.07 -7.11 21.84
N ARG A 44 -1.30 -7.23 20.74
CA ARG A 44 0.12 -6.80 20.72
C ARG A 44 0.54 -6.19 19.40
N CYS A 45 0.13 -4.94 19.20
CA CYS A 45 0.74 -4.10 18.18
C CYS A 45 2.27 -4.10 18.35
N LEU A 46 3.00 -4.51 17.30
CA LEU A 46 4.46 -4.45 17.29
C LEU A 46 4.94 -3.02 17.55
N ARG A 47 5.94 -2.90 18.43
CA ARG A 47 6.53 -1.59 18.79
C ARG A 47 7.06 -0.89 17.55
N VAL A 48 6.68 0.37 17.38
CA VAL A 48 7.38 1.33 16.51
C VAL A 48 8.82 1.45 17.01
N PHE A 49 9.72 0.66 16.43
CA PHE A 49 11.15 0.74 16.68
C PHE A 49 11.82 1.50 15.53
N PRO A 50 12.46 2.66 15.77
CA PRO A 50 12.59 3.36 17.05
C PRO A 50 11.35 4.22 17.37
N ALA A 51 11.11 4.49 18.67
CA ALA A 51 10.04 5.36 19.18
C ALA A 51 10.22 6.87 18.85
N ARG A 52 10.90 7.18 17.74
CA ARG A 52 11.23 8.51 17.21
C ARG A 52 10.63 8.76 15.82
N ARG A 53 9.68 7.92 15.40
CA ARG A 53 9.05 7.93 14.06
C ARG A 53 7.56 8.29 14.09
N THR A 54 7.02 8.61 15.27
CA THR A 54 5.62 8.99 15.46
C THR A 54 5.26 10.20 14.60
N ASP A 55 6.12 11.21 14.52
CA ASP A 55 5.86 12.43 13.74
C ASP A 55 5.80 12.15 12.23
N ASP A 56 6.61 11.22 11.73
CA ASP A 56 6.54 10.78 10.32
C ASP A 56 5.23 10.03 10.02
N VAL A 57 4.75 9.21 10.97
CA VAL A 57 3.46 8.50 10.87
C VAL A 57 2.30 9.47 10.92
N LEU A 58 2.30 10.42 11.86
CA LEU A 58 1.29 11.48 11.96
C LEU A 58 1.28 12.36 10.70
N SER A 59 2.45 12.68 10.14
CA SER A 59 2.57 13.43 8.87
C SER A 59 2.00 12.64 7.67
N ALA A 60 2.17 11.31 7.66
CA ALA A 60 1.60 10.45 6.61
C ALA A 60 0.08 10.35 6.72
N MET A 61 -0.44 10.22 7.95
CA MET A 61 -1.87 10.27 8.25
C MET A 61 -2.48 11.61 7.83
N ALA A 62 -1.82 12.72 8.18
CA ALA A 62 -2.23 14.07 7.81
C ALA A 62 -2.33 14.25 6.29
N MET A 63 -1.30 13.83 5.53
CA MET A 63 -1.28 13.92 4.06
C MET A 63 -2.48 13.23 3.39
N ILE A 64 -2.99 12.14 3.99
CA ILE A 64 -4.19 11.44 3.52
C ILE A 64 -5.46 12.16 3.98
N SER A 65 -5.56 12.54 5.26
CA SER A 65 -6.77 13.14 5.83
C SER A 65 -7.04 14.58 5.37
N GLU A 66 -6.01 15.37 5.03
CA GLU A 66 -6.15 16.74 4.52
C GLU A 66 -6.77 16.79 3.12
N HIS A 67 -6.77 15.69 2.37
CA HIS A 67 -7.21 15.64 0.97
C HIS A 67 -8.40 14.69 0.74
N THR A 68 -8.77 13.90 1.75
CA THR A 68 -9.82 12.86 1.67
C THR A 68 -10.80 13.00 2.84
N CYS A 69 -11.73 12.04 2.99
CA CYS A 69 -12.60 11.94 4.17
C CYS A 69 -12.14 10.84 5.15
N VAL A 70 -11.03 10.17 4.86
CA VAL A 70 -10.41 9.19 5.77
C VAL A 70 -9.80 9.94 6.94
N SER A 71 -10.06 9.46 8.16
CA SER A 71 -9.53 10.09 9.37
C SER A 71 -8.85 9.05 10.28
N PHE A 72 -7.81 9.50 10.97
CA PHE A 72 -6.99 8.65 11.82
C PHE A 72 -7.20 9.06 13.27
N HIS A 73 -7.48 8.08 14.13
CA HIS A 73 -7.78 8.29 15.54
C HIS A 73 -6.89 7.38 16.38
N ARG A 74 -6.59 7.80 17.61
CA ARG A 74 -5.91 6.90 18.53
C ARG A 74 -6.86 5.78 18.93
N ARG A 75 -6.36 4.53 18.93
CA ARG A 75 -7.11 3.35 19.36
C ARG A 75 -7.51 3.50 20.83
N THR A 76 -8.72 3.06 21.15
CA THR A 76 -9.25 2.92 22.51
C THR A 76 -9.60 1.46 22.80
N SER A 77 -10.62 0.91 22.15
CA SER A 77 -11.12 -0.46 22.35
C SER A 77 -11.50 -1.16 21.04
N GLU A 78 -11.18 -0.55 19.89
CA GLU A 78 -11.60 -1.03 18.58
C GLU A 78 -10.82 -2.30 18.18
N ALA A 79 -11.54 -3.27 17.63
CA ALA A 79 -10.97 -4.58 17.30
C ALA A 79 -10.08 -4.57 16.04
N ASN A 80 -10.39 -3.72 15.07
CA ASN A 80 -9.63 -3.57 13.82
C ASN A 80 -8.82 -2.28 13.86
N TYR A 81 -7.50 -2.37 13.66
CA TYR A 81 -6.55 -1.25 13.77
C TYR A 81 -5.26 -1.52 12.96
N LEU A 82 -4.43 -0.51 12.72
CA LEU A 82 -3.21 -0.61 11.90
C LEU A 82 -1.91 -0.75 12.73
N CYS A 83 -0.93 -1.53 12.24
CA CYS A 83 0.36 -1.83 12.91
C CYS A 83 1.57 -2.34 12.01
N ALA A 84 1.48 -3.54 11.37
CA ALA A 84 2.30 -4.40 10.44
C ALA A 84 2.40 -4.15 8.88
N SER A 85 1.78 -4.93 7.95
CA SER A 85 1.48 -4.48 6.54
C SER A 85 0.52 -5.43 5.75
N TYR A 86 -0.53 -4.93 5.06
CA TYR A 86 -1.54 -5.68 4.25
C TYR A 86 -2.29 -4.80 3.24
N VAL A 87 -2.93 -5.40 2.20
CA VAL A 87 -3.92 -4.70 1.35
C VAL A 87 -5.36 -4.86 1.85
N GLY A 88 -6.00 -3.71 2.13
CA GLY A 88 -7.38 -3.62 2.59
C GLY A 88 -7.56 -4.09 4.03
N PHE A 89 -8.74 -3.83 4.60
CA PHE A 89 -9.01 -4.23 5.98
C PHE A 89 -9.18 -5.75 6.12
N ILE A 90 -8.16 -6.40 6.68
CA ILE A 90 -8.23 -7.76 7.23
C ILE A 90 -8.59 -7.65 8.71
N SER A 91 -9.51 -8.51 9.17
CA SER A 91 -9.98 -8.57 10.56
C SER A 91 -8.84 -8.85 11.55
N GLY A 92 -8.77 -8.09 12.64
CA GLY A 92 -7.74 -8.19 13.68
C GLY A 92 -6.52 -7.28 13.45
N GLU A 93 -5.34 -7.71 13.88
CA GLU A 93 -4.10 -6.92 13.79
C GLU A 93 -3.61 -6.79 12.34
N GLN A 94 -3.42 -5.53 11.91
CA GLN A 94 -3.05 -5.13 10.55
C GLN A 94 -1.86 -4.14 10.54
N SER A 95 -1.80 -3.05 9.74
CA SER A 95 -0.66 -2.64 8.85
C SER A 95 0.12 -1.28 9.02
N LEU A 96 1.46 -1.23 9.30
CA LEU A 96 2.49 -0.16 9.01
C LEU A 96 4.03 -0.38 9.42
N PHE A 97 4.87 -1.30 8.86
CA PHE A 97 6.33 -1.36 9.18
C PHE A 97 7.15 -0.25 8.48
N VAL A 98 8.03 0.41 9.23
CA VAL A 98 8.80 1.58 8.77
C VAL A 98 10.30 1.42 9.05
N GLY A 99 11.07 1.05 8.03
CA GLY A 99 12.53 0.94 8.11
C GLY A 99 13.27 2.29 8.25
N PRO A 100 14.56 2.29 8.68
CA PRO A 100 15.30 3.53 8.99
C PRO A 100 15.50 4.49 7.81
N LEU A 101 15.46 3.99 6.57
CA LEU A 101 15.64 4.79 5.35
C LEU A 101 14.31 5.30 4.77
N CYS A 102 13.19 5.06 5.45
CA CYS A 102 11.88 5.41 4.91
C CYS A 102 11.57 6.89 5.16
N ILE A 103 10.92 7.54 4.21
CA ILE A 103 10.40 8.90 4.36
C ILE A 103 8.87 8.87 4.49
N VAL A 104 8.25 9.99 4.86
CA VAL A 104 6.79 10.11 5.06
C VAL A 104 5.99 9.48 3.91
N GLY A 105 6.37 9.71 2.64
CA GLY A 105 5.67 9.13 1.50
C GLY A 105 5.84 7.60 1.33
N ASN A 106 6.83 6.96 1.96
CA ASN A 106 6.82 5.50 2.10
C ASN A 106 5.73 5.04 3.07
N ILE A 107 5.53 5.77 4.17
CA ILE A 107 4.49 5.46 5.15
C ILE A 107 3.10 5.66 4.52
N VAL A 108 2.91 6.73 3.74
CA VAL A 108 1.68 6.96 2.95
C VAL A 108 1.40 5.81 1.97
N HIS A 109 2.42 5.30 1.28
CA HIS A 109 2.29 4.13 0.38
C HIS A 109 1.73 2.89 1.12
N GLU A 110 2.26 2.59 2.30
CA GLU A 110 1.79 1.46 3.12
C GLU A 110 0.39 1.68 3.72
N ILE A 111 0.06 2.90 4.14
CA ILE A 111 -1.31 3.22 4.58
C ILE A 111 -2.30 3.09 3.41
N LEU A 112 -1.90 3.47 2.20
CA LEU A 112 -2.72 3.26 1.00
C LEU A 112 -2.89 1.77 0.66
N HIS A 113 -1.88 0.92 0.89
CA HIS A 113 -2.10 -0.53 0.87
C HIS A 113 -3.19 -0.93 1.88
N ALA A 114 -3.08 -0.53 3.15
CA ALA A 114 -4.08 -0.85 4.18
C ALA A 114 -5.50 -0.34 3.85
N LEU A 115 -5.59 0.79 3.13
CA LEU A 115 -6.85 1.35 2.60
C LEU A 115 -7.42 0.59 1.37
N GLY A 116 -6.73 -0.43 0.86
CA GLY A 116 -7.23 -1.30 -0.21
C GLY A 116 -6.59 -1.09 -1.59
N PHE A 117 -5.51 -0.32 -1.71
CA PHE A 117 -4.90 -0.02 -3.01
C PHE A 117 -3.75 -0.98 -3.36
N HIS A 118 -3.79 -1.56 -4.56
CA HIS A 118 -2.66 -2.28 -5.17
C HIS A 118 -1.71 -1.32 -5.90
N HIS A 119 -0.52 -1.78 -6.29
CA HIS A 119 0.40 -0.94 -7.07
C HIS A 119 -0.12 -0.61 -8.46
N GLU A 120 0.21 0.60 -8.92
CA GLU A 120 -0.20 1.09 -10.23
C GLU A 120 0.34 0.24 -11.38
N HIS A 121 1.59 -0.21 -11.28
CA HIS A 121 2.22 -1.09 -12.28
C HIS A 121 1.61 -2.49 -12.35
N THR A 122 0.54 -2.77 -11.61
CA THR A 122 -0.18 -4.05 -11.65
C THR A 122 -1.62 -3.94 -12.16
N ARG A 123 -2.07 -2.75 -12.57
CA ARG A 123 -3.34 -2.61 -13.31
C ARG A 123 -3.34 -3.46 -14.59
N LYS A 124 -4.52 -3.93 -15.00
CA LYS A 124 -4.69 -4.70 -16.25
C LYS A 124 -4.39 -3.90 -17.53
N ASP A 125 -4.61 -2.60 -17.50
CA ASP A 125 -4.36 -1.68 -18.64
C ASP A 125 -2.91 -1.21 -18.76
N ARG A 126 -2.03 -1.54 -17.79
CA ARG A 126 -0.63 -1.06 -17.73
C ARG A 126 0.18 -1.26 -19.02
N THR A 127 -0.15 -2.25 -19.85
CA THR A 127 0.56 -2.54 -21.12
C THR A 127 0.39 -1.42 -22.15
N GLN A 128 -0.56 -0.52 -21.95
CA GLN A 128 -0.74 0.71 -22.74
C GLN A 128 0.16 1.87 -22.24
N HIS A 129 0.87 1.70 -21.13
CA HIS A 129 1.60 2.78 -20.43
C HIS A 129 3.05 2.41 -20.07
N ILE A 130 3.32 1.15 -19.76
CA ILE A 130 4.64 0.65 -19.36
C ILE A 130 4.96 -0.71 -20.01
N LYS A 131 6.26 -0.98 -20.17
CA LYS A 131 6.83 -2.27 -20.55
C LYS A 131 7.61 -2.87 -19.38
N ILE A 132 7.36 -4.15 -19.10
CA ILE A 132 8.12 -4.93 -18.12
C ILE A 132 9.27 -5.64 -18.83
N LEU A 133 10.51 -5.43 -18.37
CA LEU A 133 11.72 -6.06 -18.90
C LEU A 133 12.09 -7.27 -18.03
N SER A 134 11.43 -8.40 -18.28
CA SER A 134 11.53 -9.61 -17.46
C SER A 134 12.95 -10.16 -17.28
N HIS A 135 13.82 -10.00 -18.28
CA HIS A 135 15.23 -10.42 -18.22
C HIS A 135 16.08 -9.62 -17.22
N ASN A 136 15.63 -8.43 -16.79
CA ASN A 136 16.30 -7.63 -15.77
C ASN A 136 15.76 -7.92 -14.35
N ILE A 137 14.71 -8.74 -14.20
CA ILE A 137 14.11 -9.03 -12.89
C ILE A 137 14.92 -10.12 -12.15
N MET A 138 15.14 -9.93 -10.85
CA MET A 138 15.71 -10.96 -9.98
C MET A 138 14.87 -12.25 -10.00
N LYS A 139 15.54 -13.39 -10.18
CA LYS A 139 14.92 -14.72 -10.19
C LYS A 139 14.02 -14.94 -8.97
N GLY A 140 12.77 -15.32 -9.19
CA GLY A 140 11.76 -15.52 -8.15
C GLY A 140 11.01 -14.25 -7.71
N LYS A 141 11.24 -13.10 -8.37
CA LYS A 141 10.52 -11.83 -8.13
C LYS A 141 9.59 -11.43 -9.28
N GLU A 142 9.47 -12.26 -10.32
CA GLU A 142 8.62 -12.04 -11.49
C GLU A 142 7.14 -11.90 -11.08
N LYS A 143 6.71 -12.62 -10.04
CA LYS A 143 5.36 -12.52 -9.46
C LYS A 143 5.02 -11.13 -8.91
N ASN A 144 6.00 -10.31 -8.54
CA ASN A 144 5.77 -8.94 -8.08
C ASN A 144 5.34 -8.00 -9.22
N PHE A 145 5.46 -8.48 -10.46
CA PHE A 145 5.01 -7.81 -11.67
C PHE A 145 3.82 -8.55 -12.30
N ALA A 146 3.12 -9.44 -11.58
CA ALA A 146 1.84 -9.96 -12.04
C ALA A 146 0.77 -8.84 -12.03
N MET A 147 -0.08 -8.79 -13.06
CA MET A 147 -1.28 -7.94 -13.01
C MET A 147 -2.22 -8.44 -11.91
N GLN A 148 -3.00 -7.54 -11.32
CA GLN A 148 -4.05 -7.88 -10.35
C GLN A 148 -5.42 -7.44 -10.84
N ASP A 149 -6.45 -8.08 -10.31
CA ASP A 149 -7.81 -7.54 -10.30
C ASP A 149 -7.87 -6.38 -9.30
N GLY A 150 -8.37 -5.24 -9.76
CA GLY A 150 -8.46 -4.02 -8.96
C GLY A 150 -9.27 -2.96 -9.68
N GLU A 151 -10.00 -2.14 -8.93
CA GLU A 151 -10.86 -1.12 -9.49
C GLU A 151 -10.04 0.14 -9.83
N THR A 152 -10.11 0.58 -11.09
CA THR A 152 -9.43 1.81 -11.54
C THR A 152 -10.24 3.06 -11.20
N PHE A 153 -11.50 2.90 -10.76
CA PHE A 153 -12.49 3.95 -10.53
C PHE A 153 -12.70 4.88 -11.72
N GLY A 154 -12.41 4.42 -12.95
CA GLY A 154 -12.47 5.25 -14.16
C GLY A 154 -11.37 6.33 -14.24
N LEU A 155 -10.27 6.18 -13.49
CA LEU A 155 -9.12 7.07 -13.54
C LEU A 155 -8.05 6.55 -14.51
N SER A 156 -7.44 7.47 -15.26
CA SER A 156 -6.29 7.20 -16.13
C SER A 156 -5.13 6.54 -15.37
N TYR A 157 -4.22 5.90 -16.10
CA TYR A 157 -2.99 5.35 -15.53
C TYR A 157 -2.04 6.47 -15.10
N ASP A 158 -1.49 6.38 -13.89
CA ASP A 158 -0.61 7.41 -13.33
C ASP A 158 0.80 6.87 -13.02
N THR A 159 1.72 7.04 -13.96
CA THR A 159 3.15 6.69 -13.81
C THR A 159 3.86 7.42 -12.65
N LYS A 160 3.28 8.49 -12.12
CA LYS A 160 3.81 9.25 -10.97
C LYS A 160 3.08 8.96 -9.65
N SER A 161 2.06 8.10 -9.66
CA SER A 161 1.34 7.63 -8.47
C SER A 161 2.33 7.21 -7.39
N ILE A 162 2.04 7.55 -6.13
CA ILE A 162 2.84 7.08 -5.00
C ILE A 162 2.78 5.54 -4.89
N MET A 163 1.77 4.91 -5.48
CA MET A 163 1.60 3.46 -5.60
C MET A 163 2.35 2.84 -6.80
N HIS A 164 3.06 3.63 -7.61
CA HIS A 164 3.85 3.10 -8.73
C HIS A 164 5.25 2.64 -8.27
N TYR A 165 5.81 1.63 -8.93
CA TYR A 165 7.19 1.20 -8.75
C TYR A 165 8.18 2.04 -9.56
N GLY A 166 9.39 2.23 -9.04
CA GLY A 166 10.49 2.86 -9.77
C GLY A 166 11.08 1.93 -10.82
N SER A 167 11.76 2.49 -11.83
CA SER A 167 12.29 1.74 -12.97
C SER A 167 13.22 0.59 -12.59
N GLY A 168 14.03 0.73 -11.54
CA GLY A 168 14.98 -0.28 -11.07
C GLY A 168 14.46 -1.27 -10.01
N TYR A 169 13.16 -1.26 -9.68
CA TYR A 169 12.63 -2.15 -8.64
C TYR A 169 12.84 -3.63 -9.02
N PHE A 170 13.32 -4.44 -8.07
CA PHE A 170 13.70 -5.84 -8.28
C PHE A 170 14.70 -6.12 -9.41
N SER A 171 15.50 -5.13 -9.82
CA SER A 171 16.55 -5.32 -10.84
C SER A 171 17.66 -6.26 -10.35
N VAL A 172 18.11 -7.17 -11.22
CA VAL A 172 19.24 -8.10 -10.99
C VAL A 172 20.59 -7.51 -11.41
N ASN A 173 20.58 -6.51 -12.28
CA ASN A 173 21.75 -5.99 -13.00
C ASN A 173 21.85 -4.46 -12.98
N GLY A 174 20.99 -3.78 -12.20
CA GLY A 174 20.91 -2.31 -12.15
C GLY A 174 20.19 -1.67 -13.33
N LEU A 175 19.83 -2.43 -14.37
CA LEU A 175 19.06 -1.94 -15.51
C LEU A 175 17.55 -1.88 -15.19
N PRO A 176 16.77 -1.07 -15.91
CA PRO A 176 15.32 -0.96 -15.69
C PRO A 176 14.59 -2.30 -15.82
N THR A 177 13.73 -2.63 -14.86
CA THR A 177 12.70 -3.67 -14.94
C THR A 177 11.37 -3.10 -15.44
N ILE A 178 11.13 -1.81 -15.26
CA ILE A 178 9.98 -1.07 -15.79
C ILE A 178 10.47 0.10 -16.65
N VAL A 179 9.95 0.18 -17.87
CA VAL A 179 10.19 1.31 -18.80
C VAL A 179 8.85 1.89 -19.21
N PRO A 180 8.61 3.21 -19.06
CA PRO A 180 7.38 3.84 -19.52
C PRO A 180 7.38 3.98 -21.06
N LEU A 181 6.21 3.90 -21.69
CA LEU A 181 6.07 4.04 -23.16
C LEU A 181 6.11 5.49 -23.63
N VAL A 182 5.90 6.44 -22.71
CA VAL A 182 6.09 7.88 -22.89
C VAL A 182 7.08 8.33 -21.82
N GLU A 183 8.05 9.18 -22.17
CA GLU A 183 9.04 9.67 -21.21
C GLU A 183 8.36 10.38 -20.04
N VAL A 184 8.81 10.08 -18.82
CA VAL A 184 8.22 10.62 -17.60
C VAL A 184 9.24 10.69 -16.47
N ASP A 185 9.41 11.88 -15.92
CA ASP A 185 10.25 12.12 -14.74
C ASP A 185 9.60 11.57 -13.46
N ASN A 186 10.44 11.15 -12.52
CA ASN A 186 10.06 10.79 -11.15
C ASN A 186 9.07 9.59 -11.03
N MET A 187 9.09 8.66 -11.99
CA MET A 187 8.38 7.38 -11.86
C MET A 187 8.85 6.62 -10.61
N GLY A 188 7.90 6.24 -9.75
CA GLY A 188 8.20 5.61 -8.46
C GLY A 188 8.61 6.56 -7.33
N GLN A 189 8.26 7.85 -7.43
CA GLN A 189 8.42 8.83 -6.34
C GLN A 189 7.74 8.39 -5.03
N ARG A 190 8.25 8.91 -3.90
CA ARG A 190 7.72 8.69 -2.54
C ARG A 190 7.68 10.01 -1.75
N VAL A 191 7.32 11.09 -2.42
CA VAL A 191 7.25 12.46 -1.88
C VAL A 191 5.82 12.81 -1.48
N LYS A 192 4.84 12.56 -2.35
CA LYS A 192 3.43 12.93 -2.11
C LYS A 192 2.45 12.05 -2.89
N MET A 193 1.19 12.03 -2.47
CA MET A 193 0.08 11.55 -3.29
C MET A 193 -0.08 12.42 -4.54
N THR A 194 -0.46 11.81 -5.66
CA THR A 194 -0.94 12.55 -6.83
C THR A 194 -2.45 12.85 -6.71
N GLU A 195 -2.96 13.70 -7.59
CA GLU A 195 -4.40 13.94 -7.69
C GLU A 195 -5.18 12.65 -8.02
N ALA A 196 -4.58 11.74 -8.80
CA ALA A 196 -5.19 10.44 -9.08
C ALA A 196 -5.23 9.54 -7.83
N ASP A 197 -4.16 9.52 -7.02
CA ASP A 197 -4.14 8.81 -5.73
C ASP A 197 -5.23 9.35 -4.78
N ILE A 198 -5.34 10.68 -4.66
CA ILE A 198 -6.36 11.34 -3.83
C ILE A 198 -7.77 10.98 -4.32
N GLN A 199 -8.04 11.10 -5.62
CA GLN A 199 -9.36 10.79 -6.17
C GLN A 199 -9.74 9.31 -6.02
N ARG A 200 -8.78 8.38 -6.02
CA ARG A 200 -9.06 6.97 -5.72
C ARG A 200 -9.55 6.76 -4.31
N VAL A 201 -8.84 7.31 -3.31
CA VAL A 201 -9.29 7.25 -1.91
C VAL A 201 -10.69 7.88 -1.79
N ARG A 202 -10.91 9.03 -2.42
CA ARG A 202 -12.21 9.73 -2.38
C ARG A 202 -13.34 8.95 -3.05
N ARG A 203 -13.07 8.20 -4.13
CA ARG A 203 -14.04 7.36 -4.84
C ARG A 203 -14.32 6.06 -4.07
N LEU A 204 -13.30 5.36 -3.57
CA LEU A 204 -13.48 4.14 -2.77
C LEU A 204 -14.26 4.40 -1.47
N TYR A 205 -13.98 5.52 -0.79
CA TYR A 205 -14.62 5.90 0.47
C TYR A 205 -15.79 6.89 0.32
N ASN A 206 -16.28 7.11 -0.91
CA ASN A 206 -17.47 7.93 -1.21
C ASN A 206 -17.48 9.34 -0.57
N CYS A 207 -16.33 10.01 -0.51
CA CYS A 207 -16.12 11.28 0.23
C CYS A 207 -16.93 12.51 -0.26
N GLY A 208 -17.85 12.34 -1.21
CA GLY A 208 -18.75 13.38 -1.71
C GLY A 208 -20.24 13.04 -1.56
N MET A 209 -20.61 11.86 -1.05
CA MET A 209 -22.01 11.51 -0.79
C MET A 209 -22.34 11.77 0.67
N SER A 210 -23.43 12.50 0.91
CA SER A 210 -23.90 12.79 2.27
C SER A 210 -24.23 11.52 3.04
N THR A 211 -23.75 11.43 4.29
CA THR A 211 -24.04 10.38 5.29
C THR A 211 -23.61 8.94 4.95
N VAL A 212 -22.33 8.62 5.19
CA VAL A 212 -21.94 7.57 6.16
C VAL A 212 -20.73 8.08 6.96
N TYR A 213 -20.67 7.77 8.26
CA TYR A 213 -19.67 8.27 9.20
C TYR A 213 -18.46 7.34 9.37
N PHE A 214 -17.31 7.95 9.69
CA PHE A 214 -16.08 7.37 10.25
C PHE A 214 -15.62 6.00 9.71
N THR A 215 -14.81 6.04 8.64
CA THR A 215 -13.63 5.16 8.58
C THR A 215 -12.53 5.77 9.43
N GLY A 216 -12.64 5.54 10.75
CA GLY A 216 -11.55 5.76 11.67
C GLY A 216 -10.50 4.68 11.48
N ILE A 217 -9.30 5.05 11.07
CA ILE A 217 -8.13 4.18 11.21
C ILE A 217 -7.57 4.36 12.61
N TYR A 218 -7.52 3.26 13.37
CA TYR A 218 -7.02 3.25 14.74
C TYR A 218 -5.54 2.89 14.79
N TRP A 219 -4.79 3.57 15.65
CA TRP A 219 -3.34 3.39 15.88
C TRP A 219 -3.01 3.42 17.39
N PRO A 220 -2.03 2.65 17.91
CA PRO A 220 -1.63 2.62 19.33
C PRO A 220 -1.27 3.99 19.96
#